data_AF-A0A0A8YG59-F1
#
_entry.id   AF-A0A0A8YG59-F1
#
_cell.length_a   1.000
_cell.length_b   1.000
_cell.length_c   1.000
_cell.angle_alpha   90.00
_cell.angle_beta   90.00
_cell.angle_gamma   90.00
#
_symmetry.space_group_name_H-M   'P 1'
#
loop_
_entity.id
_entity.type
_entity.pdbx_description
1 polymer ?
#
loop_
_entity_poly.entity_id
_entity_poly.type
_entity_poly.pdbx_seq_one_letter_code
_entity_poly.pdbx_strand_id
1 'polypeptide(L)'
;MWSIWFDNTWYKDFACLYFEIWKLIAKEKMNFKAALDQVKDKGMQSLCRFEMRAEIESDQLRPGPITRHYETYLAGIDVNVEEGYAYQLIMDAVKKFVPKRKMYYDYAKKKLDIAYEIGVIPPNPHKSST
;
A
#
# COMPACT_ATOMS: atom_id res chain seq x y z
N MET A 1 -1.96 16.60 -10.75
CA MET A 1 -0.68 16.29 -10.08
C MET A 1 -0.85 15.83 -8.64
N TRP A 2 -1.79 16.39 -7.86
CA TRP A 2 -2.01 16.01 -6.45
C TRP A 2 -2.41 14.53 -6.20
N SER A 3 -3.17 13.89 -7.10
CA SER A 3 -3.58 12.49 -6.92
C SER A 3 -2.41 11.50 -7.02
N ILE A 4 -1.54 11.67 -8.01
CA ILE A 4 -0.35 10.83 -8.22
C ILE A 4 0.59 10.91 -7.01
N TRP A 5 0.73 12.10 -6.43
CA TRP A 5 1.59 12.29 -5.25
C TRP A 5 1.02 11.56 -4.02
N PHE A 6 -0.29 11.66 -3.81
CA PHE A 6 -0.97 10.97 -2.71
C PHE A 6 -0.96 9.43 -2.88
N ASP A 7 -1.20 8.94 -4.09
CA ASP A 7 -1.09 7.50 -4.43
C ASP A 7 0.33 6.98 -4.13
N ASN A 8 1.35 7.75 -4.50
CA ASN A 8 2.74 7.38 -4.28
C ASN A 8 3.11 7.37 -2.79
N THR A 9 2.64 8.34 -2.01
CA THR A 9 2.83 8.35 -0.56
C THR A 9 2.16 7.15 0.11
N TRP A 10 0.95 6.78 -0.32
CA TRP A 10 0.23 5.63 0.22
C TRP A 10 0.97 4.30 -0.02
N TYR A 11 1.40 4.03 -1.27
CA TYR A 11 2.16 2.81 -1.54
C TYR A 11 3.50 2.77 -0.82
N LYS A 12 4.16 3.92 -0.67
CA LYS A 12 5.40 4.02 0.12
C LYS A 12 5.18 3.66 1.58
N ASP A 13 4.09 4.13 2.19
CA ASP A 13 3.80 3.81 3.60
C ASP A 13 3.59 2.31 3.84
N PHE A 14 2.88 1.63 2.93
CA PHE A 14 2.73 0.17 2.98
C PHE A 14 4.04 -0.54 2.69
N ALA A 15 4.80 -0.12 1.67
CA ALA A 15 6.07 -0.74 1.32
C ALA A 15 7.10 -0.62 2.43
N CYS A 16 7.18 0.53 3.10
CA CYS A 16 8.06 0.74 4.26
C CYS A 16 7.68 -0.17 5.43
N LEU A 17 6.38 -0.30 5.72
CA LEU A 17 5.89 -1.21 6.76
C LEU A 17 6.32 -2.65 6.49
N TYR A 18 5.97 -3.18 5.32
CA TYR A 18 6.26 -4.56 4.98
C TYR A 18 7.75 -4.84 4.83
N PHE A 19 8.53 -3.84 4.43
CA PHE A 19 9.99 -3.92 4.40
C PHE A 19 10.59 -4.08 5.78
N GLU A 20 10.14 -3.32 6.79
CA GLU A 20 10.60 -3.52 8.17
C GLU A 20 10.20 -4.90 8.69
N ILE A 21 8.95 -5.34 8.47
CA ILE A 21 8.51 -6.69 8.87
C ILE A 21 9.39 -7.76 8.21
N TRP A 22 9.63 -7.66 6.90
CA TRP A 22 10.52 -8.57 6.18
C TRP A 22 11.93 -8.54 6.72
N LYS A 23 12.50 -7.36 7.00
CA LYS A 23 13.86 -7.22 7.54
C LYS A 23 13.99 -7.90 8.90
N LEU A 24 13.04 -7.72 9.80
CA LEU A 24 13.04 -8.35 11.12
C LEU A 24 12.93 -9.88 11.04
N ILE A 25 12.07 -10.39 10.16
CA ILE A 25 11.87 -11.83 10.00
C ILE A 25 13.04 -12.49 9.28
N ALA A 26 13.47 -11.91 8.16
CA ALA A 26 14.49 -12.48 7.30
C ALA A 26 15.89 -12.28 7.90
N LYS A 27 16.26 -11.04 8.25
CA LYS A 27 17.63 -10.71 8.69
C LYS A 27 17.82 -10.97 10.18
N GLU A 28 16.83 -10.64 11.00
CA GLU A 28 16.93 -10.78 12.47
C GLU A 28 16.33 -12.10 12.98
N LYS A 29 15.78 -12.95 12.08
CA LYS A 29 15.17 -14.26 12.40
C LYS A 29 14.07 -14.18 13.47
N MET A 30 13.38 -13.04 13.55
CA MET A 30 12.24 -12.88 14.45
C MET A 30 11.04 -13.67 13.94
N ASN A 31 10.21 -14.15 14.86
CA ASN A 31 8.88 -14.61 14.49
C ASN A 31 7.99 -13.41 14.12
N PHE A 32 6.98 -13.67 13.30
CA PHE A 32 6.12 -12.63 12.74
C PHE A 32 5.44 -11.76 13.81
N LYS A 33 4.99 -12.36 14.92
CA LYS A 33 4.33 -11.63 16.02
C LYS A 33 5.30 -10.65 16.70
N ALA A 34 6.51 -11.10 17.03
CA ALA A 34 7.53 -10.25 17.61
C ALA A 34 7.95 -9.10 16.66
N ALA A 35 8.02 -9.37 15.36
CA ALA A 35 8.29 -8.35 14.35
C ALA A 35 7.18 -7.28 14.32
N LEU A 36 5.90 -7.67 14.39
CA LEU A 36 4.79 -6.72 14.46
C LEU A 36 4.82 -5.85 15.73
N ASP A 37 5.07 -6.46 16.89
CA ASP A 37 5.17 -5.73 18.16
C ASP A 37 6.31 -4.70 18.11
N GLN A 38 7.46 -5.05 17.55
CA GLN A 38 8.58 -4.12 17.44
C GLN A 38 8.30 -2.97 16.45
N VAL A 39 7.66 -3.25 15.31
CA VAL A 39 7.26 -2.20 14.35
C VAL A 39 6.24 -1.24 14.97
N LYS A 40 5.33 -1.76 15.80
CA LYS A 40 4.38 -0.95 16.58
C LYS A 40 5.11 -0.04 17.57
N ASP A 41 6.08 -0.58 18.32
CA ASP A 41 6.84 0.16 19.33
C ASP A 41 7.77 1.23 18.73
N LYS A 42 8.33 0.97 17.53
CA LYS A 42 9.08 1.97 16.75
C LYS A 42 8.25 3.19 16.35
N GLY A 43 6.94 3.19 16.59
CA GLY A 43 6.07 4.34 16.34
C GLY A 43 6.02 4.70 14.87
N MET A 44 6.17 3.72 13.97
CA MET A 44 6.16 3.96 12.53
C MET A 44 4.82 4.58 12.16
N GLN A 45 4.82 5.89 11.87
CA GLN A 45 3.65 6.71 11.57
C GLN A 45 3.11 6.43 10.16
N SER A 46 3.02 5.15 9.79
CA SER A 46 2.39 4.73 8.57
C SER A 46 0.88 4.98 8.69
N LEU A 47 0.26 5.46 7.61
CA LEU A 47 -1.20 5.51 7.49
C LEU A 47 -1.87 4.13 7.68
N CYS A 48 -1.09 3.04 7.65
CA CYS A 48 -1.50 1.68 8.01
C CYS A 48 -1.75 1.47 9.51
N ARG A 49 -1.53 2.49 10.37
CA ARG A 49 -1.71 2.36 11.82
C ARG A 49 -3.08 1.82 12.20
N PHE A 50 -4.14 2.18 11.47
CA PHE A 50 -5.49 1.70 11.77
C PHE A 50 -5.64 0.20 11.49
N GLU A 51 -5.13 -0.29 10.36
CA GLU A 51 -5.18 -1.72 9.99
C GLU A 51 -4.29 -2.55 10.92
N MET A 52 -3.08 -2.08 11.21
CA MET A 52 -2.16 -2.71 12.17
C MET A 52 -2.76 -2.80 13.56
N ARG A 53 -3.32 -1.69 14.04
CA ARG A 53 -3.86 -1.62 15.40
C ARG A 53 -5.06 -2.54 15.55
N ALA A 54 -5.95 -2.56 14.56
CA ALA A 54 -7.08 -3.49 14.56
C ALA A 54 -6.63 -4.95 14.57
N GLU A 55 -5.61 -5.30 13.79
CA GLU A 55 -5.11 -6.68 13.72
C GLU A 55 -4.35 -7.11 14.97
N ILE A 56 -3.50 -6.26 15.52
CA ILE A 56 -2.72 -6.53 16.74
C ILE A 56 -3.62 -6.55 17.99
N GLU A 57 -4.65 -5.71 18.05
CA GLU A 57 -5.59 -5.66 19.17
C GLU A 57 -6.70 -6.72 19.07
N SER A 58 -6.86 -7.40 17.93
CA SER A 58 -7.85 -8.46 17.80
C SER A 58 -7.30 -9.80 18.27
N ASP A 59 -7.96 -10.42 19.24
CA ASP A 59 -7.68 -11.78 19.71
C ASP A 59 -8.27 -12.85 18.75
N GLN A 60 -8.35 -12.53 17.45
CA GLN A 60 -9.03 -13.36 16.49
C GLN A 60 -8.18 -14.56 16.08
N LEU A 61 -8.85 -15.72 15.98
CA LEU A 61 -8.27 -16.96 15.46
C LEU A 61 -7.83 -16.88 13.98
N ARG A 62 -8.17 -15.79 13.28
CA ARG A 62 -7.94 -15.63 11.83
C ARG A 62 -6.91 -14.54 11.57
N PRO A 63 -5.94 -14.79 10.67
CA PRO A 63 -4.99 -13.76 10.23
C PRO A 63 -5.75 -12.54 9.72
N GLY A 64 -5.36 -11.35 10.19
CA GLY A 64 -5.87 -10.10 9.65
C GLY A 64 -5.26 -9.79 8.27
N PRO A 65 -5.66 -8.65 7.68
CA PRO A 65 -5.23 -8.28 6.34
C PRO A 65 -3.70 -8.19 6.18
N ILE A 66 -2.98 -7.69 7.18
CA ILE A 66 -1.52 -7.52 7.12
C ILE A 66 -0.82 -8.87 7.10
N THR A 67 -1.18 -9.78 8.02
CA THR A 67 -0.62 -11.14 8.03
C THR A 67 -0.91 -11.84 6.72
N ARG A 68 -2.15 -11.78 6.23
CA ARG A 68 -2.54 -12.42 4.98
C ARG A 68 -1.77 -11.87 3.78
N HIS A 69 -1.59 -10.55 3.69
CA HIS A 69 -0.81 -9.94 2.62
C HIS A 69 0.65 -10.34 2.68
N TYR A 70 1.25 -10.33 3.88
CA TYR A 70 2.64 -10.74 4.04
C TYR A 70 2.85 -12.21 3.63
N GLU A 71 2.05 -13.13 4.17
CA GLU A 71 2.15 -14.56 3.85
C GLU A 71 1.92 -14.85 2.37
N THR A 72 0.96 -14.17 1.74
CA THR A 72 0.59 -14.42 0.34
C THR A 72 1.62 -13.87 -0.65
N TYR A 73 2.16 -12.66 -0.39
CA TYR A 73 2.92 -11.92 -1.38
C TYR A 73 4.40 -11.77 -1.05
N LEU A 74 4.80 -11.83 0.21
CA LEU A 74 6.11 -11.37 0.68
C LEU A 74 6.93 -12.44 1.39
N ALA A 75 6.30 -13.45 1.99
CA ALA A 75 7.00 -14.53 2.69
C ALA A 75 7.96 -15.34 1.80
N GLY A 76 7.77 -15.30 0.48
CA GLY A 76 8.65 -15.94 -0.50
C GLY A 76 9.88 -15.12 -0.90
N ILE A 77 10.06 -13.89 -0.39
CA ILE A 77 11.24 -13.08 -0.69
C ILE A 77 12.44 -13.66 0.04
N ASP A 78 13.45 -14.10 -0.74
CA ASP A 78 14.65 -14.75 -0.23
C ASP A 78 15.40 -13.88 0.78
N VAL A 79 15.80 -14.49 1.90
CA VAL A 79 16.51 -13.85 3.01
C VAL A 79 17.86 -13.25 2.62
N ASN A 80 18.52 -13.75 1.58
CA ASN A 80 19.83 -13.33 1.12
C ASN A 80 19.77 -12.17 0.13
N VAL A 81 18.57 -11.76 -0.28
CA VAL A 81 18.39 -10.60 -1.16
C VAL A 81 18.91 -9.33 -0.48
N GLU A 82 19.52 -8.47 -1.28
CA GLU A 82 19.94 -7.13 -0.88
C GLU A 82 18.72 -6.27 -0.49
N GLU A 83 18.84 -5.50 0.59
CA GLU A 83 17.73 -4.68 1.13
C GLU A 83 17.09 -3.77 0.08
N GLY A 84 17.88 -3.12 -0.78
CA GLY A 84 17.36 -2.25 -1.83
C GLY A 84 16.49 -2.99 -2.86
N TYR A 85 16.88 -4.21 -3.23
CA TYR A 85 16.11 -5.05 -4.16
C TYR A 85 14.88 -5.65 -3.48
N ALA A 86 14.99 -6.08 -2.22
CA ALA A 86 13.84 -6.52 -1.44
C ALA A 86 12.77 -5.42 -1.33
N TYR A 87 13.17 -4.18 -1.09
CA TYR A 87 12.24 -3.04 -1.05
C TYR A 87 11.51 -2.85 -2.39
N GLN A 88 12.19 -3.02 -3.53
CA GLN A 88 11.55 -2.94 -4.84
C GLN A 88 10.52 -4.05 -5.05
N LEU A 89 10.86 -5.30 -4.70
CA LEU A 89 9.93 -6.44 -4.78
C LEU A 89 8.70 -6.22 -3.91
N ILE A 90 8.90 -5.71 -2.69
CA ILE A 90 7.81 -5.38 -1.76
C ILE A 90 6.94 -4.25 -2.33
N MET A 91 7.54 -3.18 -2.86
CA MET A 91 6.82 -2.08 -3.50
C MET A 91 5.93 -2.56 -4.66
N ASP A 92 6.45 -3.45 -5.50
CA ASP A 92 5.69 -3.99 -6.62
C ASP A 92 4.60 -4.97 -6.19
N ALA A 93 4.82 -5.73 -5.11
CA ALA A 93 3.77 -6.52 -4.48
C ALA A 93 2.67 -5.64 -3.89
N VAL A 94 3.03 -4.60 -3.15
CA VAL A 94 2.09 -3.63 -2.54
C VAL A 94 1.17 -3.01 -3.59
N LYS A 95 1.72 -2.59 -4.74
CA LYS A 95 0.91 -2.05 -5.84
C LYS A 95 -0.09 -3.07 -6.43
N LYS A 96 0.13 -4.38 -6.26
CA LYS A 96 -0.78 -5.43 -6.75
C LYS A 96 -1.94 -5.67 -5.79
N PHE A 97 -1.70 -5.72 -4.49
CA PHE A 97 -2.73 -6.10 -3.51
C PHE A 97 -3.36 -4.92 -2.77
N VAL A 98 -2.73 -3.74 -2.76
CA VAL A 98 -3.36 -2.51 -2.25
C VAL A 98 -4.14 -1.88 -3.41
N PRO A 99 -5.48 -1.97 -3.42
CA PRO A 99 -6.26 -1.37 -4.49
C PRO A 99 -6.06 0.14 -4.48
N LYS A 100 -5.87 0.71 -5.67
CA LYS A 100 -5.76 2.16 -5.83
C LYS A 100 -6.98 2.84 -5.22
N ARG A 101 -6.76 3.64 -4.17
CA ARG A 101 -7.83 4.36 -3.50
C ARG A 101 -8.39 5.40 -4.47
N LYS A 102 -9.64 5.24 -4.89
CA LYS A 102 -10.31 6.26 -5.73
C LYS A 102 -10.54 7.49 -4.87
N MET A 103 -9.85 8.58 -5.20
CA MET A 103 -10.01 9.84 -4.50
C MET A 103 -11.18 10.64 -5.06
N TYR A 104 -11.63 11.67 -4.33
CA TYR A 104 -12.65 12.60 -4.82
C TYR A 104 -12.29 13.20 -6.18
N TYR A 105 -10.99 13.42 -6.42
CA TYR A 105 -10.48 13.83 -7.73
C TYR A 105 -10.84 12.84 -8.85
N ASP A 106 -10.67 11.53 -8.64
CA ASP A 106 -10.99 10.51 -9.64
C ASP A 106 -12.49 10.47 -9.91
N TYR A 107 -13.30 10.67 -8.86
CA TYR A 107 -14.75 10.81 -9.00
C TYR A 107 -15.14 12.06 -9.79
N ALA A 108 -14.60 13.22 -9.44
CA ALA A 108 -14.86 14.48 -10.13
C ALA A 108 -14.43 14.40 -11.60
N LYS A 109 -13.25 13.84 -11.87
CA LYS A 109 -12.77 13.57 -13.23
C LYS A 109 -13.74 12.67 -13.99
N LYS A 110 -14.15 11.54 -13.39
CA LYS A 110 -15.14 10.64 -14.01
C LYS A 110 -16.47 11.34 -14.30
N LYS A 111 -16.94 12.20 -13.40
CA LYS A 111 -18.17 12.99 -13.61
C LYS A 111 -18.01 14.00 -14.74
N LEU A 112 -16.86 14.66 -14.84
CA LEU A 112 -16.54 15.56 -15.95
C LEU A 112 -16.45 14.81 -17.29
N ASP A 113 -15.80 13.65 -17.32
CA ASP A 113 -15.70 12.81 -18.52
C ASP A 113 -17.09 12.38 -19.00
N ILE A 114 -17.97 11.94 -18.09
CA ILE A 114 -19.38 11.62 -18.43
C ILE A 114 -20.11 12.86 -18.94
N ALA A 115 -19.99 14.01 -18.26
CA ALA A 115 -20.66 15.25 -18.66
C ALA A 115 -20.23 15.72 -20.06
N TYR A 116 -18.97 15.50 -20.41
CA TYR A 116 -18.44 15.74 -21.75
C TYR A 116 -19.06 14.79 -22.78
N GLU A 117 -19.08 13.48 -22.51
CA GLU A 117 -19.62 12.47 -23.42
C GLU A 117 -21.10 12.69 -23.75
N ILE A 118 -21.88 13.17 -22.78
CA ILE A 118 -23.31 13.46 -22.97
C ILE A 118 -23.58 14.90 -23.47
N GLY A 119 -22.54 15.70 -23.71
CA GLY A 119 -22.66 17.06 -24.23
C GLY A 119 -23.19 18.13 -23.25
N VAL A 120 -23.15 17.86 -21.94
CA VAL A 120 -23.56 18.84 -20.92
C VAL A 120 -22.52 19.96 -20.75
N ILE A 121 -21.24 19.69 -21.05
CA ILE A 121 -20.16 20.69 -21.01
C ILE A 121 -19.42 20.74 -22.35
N PRO A 122 -18.93 21.92 -22.76
CA PRO A 122 -18.21 22.08 -24.01
C PRO A 122 -16.88 21.32 -24.02
N PRO A 123 -16.37 20.95 -25.20
CA PRO A 123 -15.17 20.14 -25.30
C PRO A 123 -13.94 20.85 -24.74
N ASN A 124 -13.12 20.09 -24.01
CA ASN A 124 -11.93 20.63 -23.36
C ASN A 124 -10.93 21.13 -24.44
N PRO A 125 -10.57 22.43 -24.46
CA PRO A 125 -9.68 23.00 -25.48
C PRO A 125 -8.26 22.40 -25.48
N HIS A 126 -7.89 21.60 -24.48
CA HIS A 126 -6.62 20.88 -24.41
C HIS A 126 -6.68 19.41 -24.86
N LYS A 127 -7.82 18.92 -25.33
CA LYS A 127 -7.97 17.64 -26.02
C LYS A 127 -8.38 17.87 -27.48
N SER A 128 -7.58 18.62 -28.22
CA SER A 128 -7.64 18.59 -29.69
C SER A 128 -6.64 17.56 -30.22
N SER A 129 -7.22 16.51 -30.83
CA SER A 129 -6.66 15.67 -31.89
C SER A 129 -5.56 14.66 -31.53
N THR A 130 -5.94 13.39 -31.49
CA THR A 130 -5.18 12.32 -32.17
C THR A 130 -6.05 11.79 -33.29
#